data_AF-A0A1Y2TDE5-F1
#
_entry.id   AF-A0A1Y2TDE5-F1
#
_cell.length_a   1.000
_cell.length_b   1.000
_cell.length_c   1.000
_cell.angle_alpha   90.00
_cell.angle_beta   90.00
_cell.angle_gamma   90.00
#
_symmetry.space_group_name_H-M   'P 1'
#
loop_
_entity.id
_entity.type
_entity.pdbx_description
1 polymer ?
#
loop_
_entity_poly.entity_id
_entity_poly.type
_entity_poly.pdbx_seq_one_letter_code
_entity_poly.pdbx_strand_id
1 'polypeptide(L)'
;MSMMLRNLDILSYFRFRQVNRRARVLSTALWEYGLVAKHGLEGLRGLLRAKLAHNFTIMDLYRPLITFSCEFCSAFGGFLFLLTATRCCFACIQTSSKMRVLCTSAFAKFAGISVGRLRRLLRLKLRTVPGLYSLMDTPARI
;
A
#
# COMPACT_ATOMS: atom_id res chain seq x y z
N MET A 1 -1.59 -20.92 -15.09
CA MET A 1 -0.50 -19.92 -14.99
C MET A 1 -0.95 -18.60 -14.35
N SER A 2 -2.07 -18.01 -14.76
CA SER A 2 -2.59 -16.73 -14.24
C SER A 2 -2.86 -16.71 -12.73
N MET A 3 -3.31 -17.83 -12.16
CA MET A 3 -3.52 -17.95 -10.70
C MET A 3 -2.22 -17.79 -9.89
N MET A 4 -1.08 -18.27 -10.39
CA MET A 4 0.20 -18.12 -9.67
C MET A 4 0.64 -16.67 -9.64
N LEU A 5 0.50 -15.96 -10.76
CA LEU A 5 0.88 -14.55 -10.86
C LEU A 5 0.08 -13.62 -9.94
N ARG A 6 -1.19 -13.96 -9.67
CA ARG A 6 -2.04 -13.22 -8.73
C ARG A 6 -1.60 -13.34 -7.28
N ASN A 7 -0.88 -14.40 -6.93
CA ASN A 7 -0.43 -14.67 -5.57
C ASN A 7 1.01 -14.20 -5.31
N LEU A 8 1.72 -13.71 -6.34
CA LEU A 8 3.02 -13.07 -6.14
C LEU A 8 2.83 -11.71 -5.49
N ASP A 9 3.64 -11.40 -4.49
CA ASP A 9 3.79 -10.03 -4.03
C ASP A 9 4.30 -9.16 -5.19
N ILE A 10 3.98 -7.86 -5.16
CA ILE A 10 4.27 -6.93 -6.25
C ILE A 10 5.77 -6.90 -6.55
N LEU A 11 6.64 -6.98 -5.54
CA LEU A 11 8.09 -6.97 -5.77
C LEU A 11 8.54 -8.23 -6.52
N SER A 12 8.10 -9.41 -6.10
CA SER A 12 8.38 -10.69 -6.77
C SER A 12 7.74 -10.76 -8.16
N TYR A 13 6.55 -10.18 -8.33
CA TYR A 13 5.86 -10.07 -9.61
C TYR A 13 6.70 -9.29 -10.64
N PHE A 14 7.24 -8.13 -10.24
CA PHE A 14 8.10 -7.34 -11.13
C PHE A 14 9.45 -8.01 -11.40
N ARG A 15 10.03 -8.70 -10.41
CA ARG A 15 11.25 -9.51 -10.61
C ARG A 15 11.00 -10.61 -11.63
N PHE A 16 9.91 -11.38 -11.49
CA PHE A 16 9.52 -12.42 -12.44
C PHE A 16 9.34 -11.83 -13.86
N ARG A 17 8.63 -10.70 -13.97
CA ARG A 17 8.41 -10.01 -15.25
C ARG A 17 9.71 -9.64 -15.97
N GLN A 18 10.82 -9.48 -15.24
CA GLN A 18 12.13 -9.11 -15.78
C GLN A 18 13.00 -10.31 -16.16
N VAL A 19 12.62 -11.55 -15.81
CA VAL A 19 13.45 -12.75 -16.04
C VAL A 19 13.68 -13.02 -17.53
N ASN A 20 12.63 -12.94 -18.36
CA ASN A 20 12.72 -13.13 -19.81
C ASN A 20 11.50 -12.57 -20.55
N ARG A 21 11.52 -12.60 -21.89
CA ARG A 21 10.41 -12.09 -22.73
C ARG A 21 9.09 -12.83 -22.47
N ARG A 22 9.14 -14.16 -22.25
CA ARG A 22 7.94 -14.97 -21.99
C ARG A 22 7.27 -14.56 -20.68
N ALA A 23 8.04 -14.41 -19.61
CA ALA A 23 7.56 -13.93 -18.32
C ALA A 23 6.95 -12.54 -18.43
N ARG A 24 7.59 -11.63 -19.19
CA ARG A 24 7.04 -10.30 -19.47
C ARG A 24 5.65 -10.36 -20.12
N VAL A 25 5.50 -11.17 -21.16
CA VAL A 25 4.21 -11.34 -21.86
C VAL A 25 3.15 -11.90 -20.92
N LEU A 26 3.47 -12.92 -20.13
CA LEU A 26 2.54 -13.53 -19.17
C LEU A 26 2.09 -12.54 -18.09
N SER A 27 3.01 -11.78 -17.51
CA SER A 27 2.67 -10.74 -16.53
C SER A 27 1.87 -9.59 -17.15
N THR A 28 2.18 -9.17 -18.37
CA THR A 28 1.43 -8.08 -19.01
C THR A 28 0.04 -8.51 -19.46
N ALA A 29 -0.17 -9.80 -19.76
CA ALA A 29 -1.48 -10.35 -20.09
C ALA A 29 -2.43 -10.48 -18.89
N LEU A 30 -1.95 -10.26 -17.65
CA LEU A 30 -2.79 -10.31 -16.46
C LEU A 30 -3.72 -9.08 -16.42
N TRP A 31 -5.03 -9.32 -16.52
CA TRP A 31 -6.05 -8.28 -16.59
C TRP A 31 -6.00 -7.31 -15.40
N GLU A 32 -5.88 -7.86 -14.19
CA GLU A 32 -5.85 -7.09 -12.94
C GLU A 32 -4.63 -6.18 -12.88
N TYR A 33 -3.48 -6.64 -13.38
CA TYR A 33 -2.30 -5.80 -13.53
C TYR A 33 -2.54 -4.67 -14.54
N GLY A 34 -3.18 -4.96 -15.67
CA GLY A 34 -3.52 -3.94 -16.67
C GLY A 34 -4.37 -2.82 -16.09
N LEU A 35 -5.41 -3.15 -15.31
CA LEU A 35 -6.26 -2.16 -14.66
C LEU A 35 -5.54 -1.38 -13.56
N VAL A 36 -4.76 -2.05 -12.71
CA VAL A 36 -3.95 -1.37 -11.68
C VAL A 36 -2.93 -0.44 -12.31
N ALA A 37 -2.23 -0.87 -13.37
CA ALA A 37 -1.25 -0.03 -14.06
C ALA A 37 -1.89 1.18 -14.75
N LYS A 38 -3.13 1.03 -15.24
CA LYS A 38 -3.86 2.11 -15.94
C LYS A 38 -4.53 3.09 -14.98
N HIS A 39 -5.16 2.62 -13.92
CA HIS A 39 -6.03 3.44 -13.06
C HIS A 39 -5.54 3.57 -11.61
N GLY A 40 -4.68 2.66 -11.14
CA GLY A 40 -4.17 2.60 -9.77
C GLY A 40 -2.66 2.87 -9.66
N LEU A 41 -2.07 3.53 -10.66
CA LEU A 41 -0.61 3.66 -10.79
C LEU A 41 0.02 4.35 -9.57
N GLU A 42 -0.64 5.36 -9.00
CA GLU A 42 -0.12 6.09 -7.83
C GLU A 42 -0.10 5.22 -6.56
N GLY A 43 -1.09 4.35 -6.37
CA GLY A 43 -1.07 3.36 -5.29
C GLY A 43 0.09 2.39 -5.45
N LEU A 44 0.30 1.89 -6.68
CA LEU A 44 1.40 1.00 -7.01
C LEU A 44 2.77 1.65 -6.80
N ARG A 45 2.96 2.89 -7.28
CA ARG A 45 4.17 3.70 -7.06
C ARG A 45 4.39 3.97 -5.58
N GLY A 46 3.33 4.31 -4.85
CA GLY A 46 3.35 4.52 -3.40
C GLY A 46 3.91 3.31 -2.67
N LEU A 47 3.38 2.11 -2.94
CA LEU A 47 3.88 0.87 -2.33
C LEU A 47 5.34 0.58 -2.66
N LEU A 48 5.76 0.78 -3.90
CA LEU A 48 7.16 0.58 -4.32
C LEU A 48 8.11 1.58 -3.62
N ARG A 49 7.77 2.88 -3.64
CA ARG A 49 8.60 3.93 -3.03
C ARG A 49 8.65 3.84 -1.50
N ALA A 50 7.54 3.44 -0.89
CA ALA A 50 7.43 3.21 0.56
C ALA A 50 8.06 1.88 1.01
N LYS A 51 8.60 1.08 0.08
CA LYS A 51 9.16 -0.26 0.33
C LYS A 51 8.15 -1.26 0.91
N LEU A 52 6.87 -1.09 0.60
CA LEU A 52 5.76 -1.95 1.02
C LEU A 52 5.34 -3.00 -0.02
N ALA A 53 5.83 -2.90 -1.26
CA ALA A 53 5.40 -3.78 -2.35
C ALA A 53 5.57 -5.29 -2.10
N HIS A 54 6.42 -5.69 -1.15
CA HIS A 54 6.61 -7.10 -0.79
C HIS A 54 5.49 -7.67 0.12
N ASN A 55 4.60 -6.81 0.61
CA ASN A 55 3.49 -7.18 1.50
C ASN A 55 2.16 -7.36 0.77
N PHE A 56 2.10 -6.96 -0.50
CA PHE A 56 0.86 -6.87 -1.25
C PHE A 56 1.03 -7.54 -2.60
N THR A 57 -0.03 -8.19 -3.06
CA THR A 57 -0.17 -8.71 -4.41
C THR A 57 -0.79 -7.68 -5.34
N ILE A 58 -0.82 -7.96 -6.64
CA ILE A 58 -1.62 -7.16 -7.59
C ILE A 58 -3.11 -7.17 -7.21
N MET A 59 -3.61 -8.28 -6.66
CA MET A 59 -5.01 -8.39 -6.26
C MET A 59 -5.38 -7.45 -5.11
N ASP A 60 -4.44 -7.19 -4.21
CA ASP A 60 -4.67 -6.29 -3.07
C ASP A 60 -4.81 -4.82 -3.51
N LEU A 61 -4.25 -4.45 -4.66
CA LEU A 61 -4.51 -3.14 -5.29
C LEU A 61 -5.75 -3.17 -6.18
N TYR A 62 -5.98 -4.28 -6.87
CA TYR A 62 -7.10 -4.41 -7.80
C TYR A 62 -8.46 -4.40 -7.10
N ARG A 63 -8.62 -5.11 -5.98
CA ARG A 63 -9.91 -5.19 -5.26
C ARG A 63 -10.41 -3.81 -4.80
N PRO A 64 -9.61 -2.98 -4.09
CA PRO A 64 -10.00 -1.61 -3.76
C PRO A 64 -10.33 -0.75 -4.98
N LEU A 65 -9.63 -0.97 -6.09
CA LEU A 65 -9.82 -0.18 -7.31
C LEU A 65 -11.23 -0.34 -7.91
N ILE A 66 -11.79 -1.56 -7.83
CA ILE A 66 -13.10 -1.90 -8.42
C ILE A 66 -14.29 -1.76 -7.47
N THR A 67 -14.05 -1.53 -6.17
CA THR A 67 -15.10 -1.21 -5.19
C THR A 67 -15.25 0.29 -5.05
N PHE A 68 -16.43 0.86 -4.83
CA PHE A 68 -16.58 2.33 -4.64
C PHE A 68 -16.67 2.75 -3.18
N SER A 69 -17.03 1.83 -2.28
CA SER A 69 -17.33 2.12 -0.88
C SER A 69 -16.08 2.12 0.01
N CYS A 70 -16.13 2.94 1.05
CA CYS A 70 -15.22 2.95 2.18
C CYS A 70 -15.44 1.69 3.00
N GLU A 71 -14.36 0.99 3.37
CA GLU A 71 -14.45 -0.27 4.11
C GLU A 71 -15.01 -0.11 5.54
N PHE A 72 -15.07 1.11 6.08
CA PHE A 72 -15.47 1.37 7.47
C PHE A 72 -16.88 1.93 7.63
N CYS A 73 -17.34 2.74 6.67
CA CYS A 73 -18.62 3.45 6.77
C CYS A 73 -19.50 3.32 5.53
N SER A 74 -19.06 2.57 4.52
CA SER A 74 -19.77 2.33 3.27
C SER A 74 -20.05 3.56 2.39
N ALA A 75 -19.74 4.79 2.84
CA ALA A 75 -19.74 6.00 2.02
C ALA A 75 -18.72 5.90 0.88
N PHE A 76 -18.74 6.81 -0.09
CA PHE A 76 -17.75 6.81 -1.17
C PHE A 76 -16.31 6.89 -0.63
N GLY A 77 -15.47 5.93 -1.00
CA GLY A 77 -14.06 5.88 -0.61
C GLY A 77 -13.16 6.47 -1.70
N GLY A 78 -12.72 7.71 -1.54
CA GLY A 78 -11.81 8.36 -2.50
C GLY A 78 -10.33 8.02 -2.32
N PHE A 79 -9.96 7.34 -1.23
CA PHE A 79 -8.58 7.16 -0.78
C PHE A 79 -8.21 5.69 -0.65
N LEU A 80 -6.92 5.41 -0.78
CA LEU A 80 -6.32 4.10 -0.52
C LEU A 80 -5.33 4.23 0.63
N PHE A 81 -5.60 3.55 1.74
CA PHE A 81 -4.67 3.48 2.87
C PHE A 81 -3.56 2.47 2.55
N LEU A 82 -2.39 2.98 2.15
CA LEU A 82 -1.29 2.16 1.62
C LEU A 82 -0.75 1.10 2.57
N LEU A 83 -0.88 1.28 3.89
CA LEU A 83 -0.36 0.32 4.87
C LEU A 83 -1.16 -0.99 4.94
N THR A 84 -2.39 -0.98 4.45
CA THR A 84 -3.26 -2.19 4.40
C THR A 84 -3.89 -2.40 3.02
N ALA A 85 -3.59 -1.54 2.04
CA ALA A 85 -4.27 -1.47 0.76
C ALA A 85 -5.81 -1.38 0.90
N THR A 86 -6.31 -0.66 1.90
CA THR A 86 -7.75 -0.56 2.19
C THR A 86 -8.35 0.70 1.56
N ARG A 87 -9.50 0.57 0.89
CA ARG A 87 -10.27 1.73 0.39
C ARG A 87 -10.98 2.45 1.54
N CYS A 88 -10.86 3.77 1.57
CA CYS A 88 -11.47 4.57 2.62
C CYS A 88 -11.88 5.97 2.15
N CYS A 89 -12.79 6.61 2.88
CA CYS A 89 -13.11 8.02 2.68
C CYS A 89 -12.16 8.91 3.50
N PHE A 90 -12.15 10.21 3.19
CA PHE A 90 -11.27 11.17 3.87
C PHE A 90 -11.55 11.26 5.38
N ALA A 91 -12.81 11.24 5.79
CA ALA A 91 -13.16 11.27 7.21
C ALA A 91 -12.60 10.06 7.96
N CYS A 92 -12.75 8.85 7.39
CA CYS A 92 -12.25 7.63 8.03
C CYS A 92 -10.73 7.58 8.10
N ILE A 93 -9.99 8.02 7.07
CA ILE A 93 -8.53 8.01 7.14
C ILE A 93 -7.97 8.96 8.20
N GLN A 94 -8.69 10.04 8.52
CA GLN A 94 -8.31 10.98 9.58
C GLN A 94 -8.70 10.52 10.98
N THR A 95 -9.87 9.88 11.13
CA THR A 95 -10.48 9.65 12.45
C THR A 95 -10.45 8.19 12.91
N SER A 96 -10.34 7.23 11.99
CA SER A 96 -10.44 5.81 12.32
C SER A 96 -9.26 5.37 13.18
N SER A 97 -9.56 4.80 14.34
CA SER A 97 -8.55 4.23 15.22
C SER A 97 -7.74 3.11 14.55
N LYS A 98 -8.35 2.42 13.56
CA LYS A 98 -7.74 1.33 12.77
C LYS A 98 -6.72 1.82 11.74
N MET A 99 -6.69 3.12 11.42
CA MET A 99 -5.76 3.72 10.45
C MET A 99 -4.70 4.62 11.10
N ARG A 100 -4.70 4.73 12.43
CA ARG A 100 -3.69 5.53 13.13
C ARG A 100 -2.32 4.90 12.99
N VAL A 101 -1.34 5.73 12.66
CA VAL A 101 0.06 5.33 12.52
C VAL A 101 0.86 6.03 13.61
N LEU A 102 1.73 5.28 14.28
CA LEU A 102 2.69 5.82 15.24
C LEU A 102 4.09 5.69 14.67
N CYS A 103 4.91 6.72 14.85
CA CYS A 103 6.31 6.61 14.50
C CYS A 103 7.00 5.59 15.42
N THR A 104 8.00 4.90 14.87
CA THR A 104 8.69 3.82 15.61
C THR A 104 9.33 4.31 16.91
N SER A 105 9.78 5.56 16.98
CA SER A 105 10.31 6.18 18.20
C SER A 105 9.24 6.40 19.27
N ALA A 106 8.07 6.90 18.90
CA ALA A 106 6.95 7.04 19.83
C ALA A 106 6.51 5.67 20.35
N PHE A 107 6.30 4.70 19.46
CA PHE A 107 5.94 3.34 19.87
C PHE A 107 6.99 2.69 20.78
N ALA A 108 8.28 2.85 20.46
CA ALA A 108 9.39 2.38 21.29
C ALA A 108 9.34 2.96 22.71
N LYS A 109 9.08 4.27 22.82
CA LYS A 109 8.93 4.95 24.13
C LYS A 109 7.73 4.41 24.89
N PHE A 110 6.56 4.28 24.24
CA PHE A 110 5.35 3.73 24.86
C PHE A 110 5.51 2.27 25.29
N ALA A 111 6.18 1.45 24.50
CA ALA A 111 6.38 0.04 24.77
C ALA A 111 7.55 -0.25 25.72
N GLY A 112 8.38 0.74 26.06
CA GLY A 112 9.59 0.53 26.87
C GLY A 112 10.67 -0.30 26.16
N ILE A 113 10.72 -0.27 24.82
CA ILE A 113 11.64 -1.07 24.01
C ILE A 113 12.59 -0.16 23.24
N SER A 114 13.87 -0.52 23.11
CA SER A 114 14.80 0.27 22.30
C SER A 114 14.40 0.27 20.82
N VAL A 115 14.58 1.41 20.14
CA VAL A 115 14.26 1.55 18.71
C VAL A 115 15.00 0.51 17.85
N GLY A 116 16.25 0.18 18.22
CA GLY A 116 17.03 -0.86 17.54
C GLY A 116 16.41 -2.25 17.68
N ARG A 117 15.95 -2.62 18.88
CA ARG A 117 15.25 -3.89 19.11
C ARG A 117 13.91 -3.92 18.37
N LEU A 118 13.16 -2.81 18.41
CA LEU A 118 11.90 -2.69 17.69
C LEU A 118 12.08 -2.83 16.18
N ARG A 119 13.08 -2.17 15.58
CA ARG A 119 13.39 -2.30 14.14
C ARG A 119 13.75 -3.72 13.73
N ARG A 120 14.36 -4.51 14.62
CA ARG A 120 14.67 -5.92 14.38
C ARG A 120 13.43 -6.81 14.49
N LEU A 121 12.47 -6.47 15.34
CA LEU A 121 11.20 -7.18 15.49
C LEU A 121 10.22 -6.86 14.35
N LEU A 122 10.18 -5.60 13.93
CA LEU A 122 9.34 -5.16 12.83
C LEU A 122 9.89 -5.69 11.50
N ARG A 123 9.20 -6.66 10.92
CA ARG A 123 9.46 -7.15 9.56
C ARG A 123 9.13 -6.11 8.48
N LEU A 124 8.26 -5.16 8.81
CA LEU A 124 7.82 -4.08 7.93
C LEU A 124 8.90 -2.99 7.82
N LYS A 125 9.55 -2.92 6.65
CA LYS A 125 10.46 -1.82 6.30
C LYS A 125 9.69 -0.72 5.59
N LEU A 126 8.95 0.08 6.34
CA LEU A 126 8.31 1.29 5.81
C LEU A 126 9.34 2.40 5.59
N ARG A 127 9.37 2.95 4.39
CA ARG A 127 10.07 4.21 4.08
C ARG A 127 9.05 5.33 3.95
N THR A 128 9.25 6.43 4.67
CA THR A 128 8.49 7.65 4.42
C THR A 128 8.89 8.21 3.05
N VAL A 129 7.89 8.48 2.21
CA VAL A 129 8.09 9.13 0.93
C VAL A 129 8.04 10.64 1.20
N PRO A 130 9.04 11.44 0.79
CA PRO A 130 8.95 12.89 0.91
C PRO A 130 7.90 13.44 -0.06
N GLY A 131 7.13 14.43 0.39
CA GLY A 131 6.10 15.10 -0.40
C GLY A 131 5.26 16.04 0.44
N LEU A 132 4.50 16.91 -0.24
CA LEU A 132 3.46 17.71 0.38
C LEU A 132 2.19 16.84 0.46
N TYR A 133 1.84 16.40 1.66
CA TYR A 133 0.66 15.53 1.90
C TYR A 133 -0.51 16.30 2.49
N SER A 134 -0.59 17.60 2.21
CA SER A 134 -1.73 18.41 2.61
C SER A 134 -2.76 18.46 1.49
N LEU A 135 -4.01 18.19 1.82
CA LEU A 135 -5.16 18.50 0.96
C LEU A 135 -5.75 19.88 1.27
N MET A 136 -5.22 20.56 2.29
CA MET A 136 -5.62 21.89 2.72
C MET A 136 -4.42 22.83 2.63
N ASP A 137 -4.65 24.12 2.34
CA ASP A 137 -3.61 25.15 2.49
C ASP A 137 -3.23 25.39 3.96
N THR A 138 -3.90 24.75 4.91
CA THR A 138 -3.58 24.80 6.33
C THR A 138 -2.86 23.53 6.79
N PRO A 139 -1.76 23.67 7.56
CA PRO A 139 -0.99 22.51 8.02
C PRO A 139 -1.83 21.62 8.93
N ALA A 140 -1.81 20.31 8.66
CA ALA A 140 -2.40 19.32 9.54
C ALA A 140 -1.77 19.44 10.95
N ARG A 141 -2.58 19.73 11.96
CA ARG A 141 -2.16 19.66 13.37
C ARG A 141 -1.88 18.19 13.69
N ILE A 142 -0.60 17.84 13.78
CA ILE A 142 -0.10 16.57 14.31
C ILE A 142 0.04 16.71 15.82
#